data_AF-A0A4R3X6Q0-F1
#
_entry.id   AF-A0A4R3X6Q0-F1
#
_cell.length_a   1.000
_cell.length_b   1.000
_cell.length_c   1.000
_cell.angle_alpha   90.00
_cell.angle_beta   90.00
_cell.angle_gamma   90.00
#
_symmetry.space_group_name_H-M   'P 1'
#
loop_
_entity.id
_entity.type
_entity.pdbx_description
1 polymer ?
#
loop_
_entity_poly.entity_id
_entity_poly.type
_entity_poly.pdbx_seq_one_letter_code
_entity_poly.pdbx_strand_id
1 'polypeptide(L)'
;MNRRINAEGLSHIKKFEGLRTRAYRDVANILTIGYGHTSAAGAPEVRDGMTISETQAEQILQSDLRKFEDRVSRLVKVPLSDNQFATLVSFDFNTGALHKSTLLKKLNKGDYNSVPVELMKWVNAGGKRVKGLVNRRAAEAGLWAKGEFVSSNFVDAEKRVPNKEVAAIGGGGAAATATTAAPVIPDVLDAVSGQQYELSSGDWIRITIAAVILGLTIWGIYQKVKN
;
A
#
# COMPACT_ATOMS: atom_id res chain seq x y z
N MET A 1 11.86 26.31 8.36
CA MET A 1 10.44 26.37 7.96
C MET A 1 9.93 24.94 7.86
N ASN A 2 8.74 24.63 8.38
CA ASN A 2 8.17 23.28 8.26
C ASN A 2 7.70 23.06 6.82
N ARG A 3 7.93 21.84 6.30
CA ARG A 3 7.54 21.42 4.95
C ARG A 3 6.02 21.46 4.81
N ARG A 4 5.54 21.89 3.63
CA ARG A 4 4.11 21.93 3.29
C ARG A 4 3.76 20.89 2.25
N ILE A 5 2.50 20.47 2.23
CA ILE A 5 1.98 19.59 1.19
C ILE A 5 2.07 20.27 -0.17
N ASN A 6 2.37 19.50 -1.21
CA ASN A 6 2.38 19.99 -2.59
C ASN A 6 0.96 19.98 -3.21
N ALA A 7 0.83 20.57 -4.40
CA ALA A 7 -0.46 20.69 -5.10
C ALA A 7 -1.11 19.32 -5.38
N GLU A 8 -0.31 18.32 -5.76
CA GLU A 8 -0.77 16.95 -6.01
C GLU A 8 -1.35 16.31 -4.74
N GLY A 9 -0.66 16.45 -3.61
CA GLY A 9 -1.12 15.99 -2.31
C GLY A 9 -2.40 16.69 -1.84
N LEU A 10 -2.48 18.02 -2.04
CA LEU A 10 -3.67 18.77 -1.70
C LEU A 10 -4.88 18.31 -2.53
N SER A 11 -4.70 18.17 -3.85
CA SER A 11 -5.72 17.64 -4.77
C SER A 11 -6.17 16.23 -4.37
N HIS A 12 -5.22 15.38 -3.98
CA HIS A 12 -5.49 14.04 -3.48
C HIS A 12 -6.41 14.07 -2.25
N ILE A 13 -6.10 14.88 -1.24
CA ILE A 13 -6.92 15.00 -0.03
C ILE A 13 -8.32 15.55 -0.37
N LYS A 14 -8.41 16.64 -1.15
CA LYS A 14 -9.68 17.23 -1.59
C LYS A 14 -10.62 16.19 -2.22
N LYS A 15 -10.07 15.30 -3.06
CA LYS A 15 -10.83 14.23 -3.72
C LYS A 15 -11.47 13.24 -2.74
N PHE A 16 -10.78 12.89 -1.65
CA PHE A 16 -11.27 11.89 -0.70
C PHE A 16 -12.15 12.48 0.41
N GLU A 17 -11.92 13.72 0.82
CA GLU A 17 -12.77 14.39 1.82
C GLU A 17 -14.08 14.89 1.20
N GLY A 18 -14.01 15.38 -0.04
CA GLY A 18 -15.16 15.98 -0.72
C GLY A 18 -15.48 17.39 -0.19
N LEU A 19 -16.01 18.23 -1.07
CA LEU A 19 -16.34 19.62 -0.74
C LEU A 19 -17.81 19.77 -0.31
N ARG A 20 -18.03 20.42 0.83
CA ARG A 20 -19.35 20.89 1.28
C ARG A 20 -19.29 22.38 1.61
N THR A 21 -19.80 23.22 0.71
CA THR A 21 -19.78 24.70 0.85
C THR A 21 -20.80 25.25 1.85
N ARG A 22 -21.74 24.44 2.30
CA ARG A 22 -22.72 24.79 3.35
C ARG A 22 -22.48 23.91 4.57
N ALA A 23 -22.53 24.50 5.76
CA ALA A 23 -22.44 23.78 7.01
C ALA A 23 -23.55 22.71 7.10
N TYR A 24 -23.17 21.52 7.56
CA TYR A 24 -24.07 20.39 7.75
C TYR A 24 -23.72 19.66 9.05
N ARG A 25 -24.64 18.85 9.56
CA ARG A 25 -24.36 17.97 10.70
C ARG A 25 -23.90 16.61 10.19
N ASP A 26 -22.75 16.15 10.67
CA ASP A 26 -22.25 14.82 10.36
C ASP A 26 -23.01 13.72 11.12
N VAL A 27 -22.61 12.46 10.95
CA VAL A 27 -23.22 11.30 11.64
C VAL A 27 -23.04 11.33 13.17
N ALA A 28 -22.09 12.14 13.67
CA ALA A 28 -21.86 12.38 15.09
C ALA A 28 -22.59 13.66 15.58
N ASN A 29 -23.45 14.25 14.75
CA ASN A 29 -24.21 15.47 15.03
C ASN A 29 -23.35 16.74 15.20
N ILE A 30 -22.10 16.72 14.71
CA ILE A 30 -21.14 17.82 14.78
C ILE A 30 -21.30 18.71 13.54
N LEU A 31 -21.27 20.03 13.72
CA LEU A 31 -21.30 21.00 12.63
C LEU A 31 -19.98 20.97 11.85
N THR A 32 -20.09 20.67 10.56
CA THR A 32 -18.96 20.43 9.65
C THR A 32 -19.13 21.23 8.36
N ILE A 33 -18.04 21.77 7.81
CA ILE A 33 -18.02 22.53 6.55
C ILE A 33 -16.74 22.28 5.75
N GLY A 34 -16.72 22.64 4.46
CA GLY A 34 -15.56 22.53 3.60
C GLY A 34 -15.16 21.08 3.36
N TYR A 35 -13.90 20.76 3.65
CA TYR A 35 -13.29 19.43 3.52
C TYR A 35 -13.24 18.70 4.88
N GLY A 36 -14.33 18.75 5.65
CA GLY A 36 -14.42 18.11 6.96
C GLY A 36 -13.99 18.98 8.16
N HIS A 37 -13.95 20.30 7.98
CA HIS A 37 -13.58 21.24 9.06
C HIS A 37 -14.69 21.33 10.10
N THR A 38 -14.30 21.37 11.38
CA THR A 38 -15.19 21.56 12.54
C THR A 38 -14.59 22.62 13.46
N SER A 39 -15.39 23.28 14.30
CA SER A 39 -14.89 24.29 15.25
C SER A 39 -13.82 23.76 16.23
N ALA A 40 -13.78 22.44 16.45
CA ALA A 40 -12.74 21.79 17.26
C ALA A 40 -11.36 21.79 16.58
N ALA A 41 -11.29 21.98 15.26
CA ALA A 41 -10.04 22.11 14.53
C ALA A 41 -9.42 23.51 14.67
N GLY A 42 -10.18 24.49 15.17
CA GLY A 42 -9.76 25.88 15.35
C GLY A 42 -10.68 26.84 14.61
N ALA A 43 -10.16 28.03 14.29
CA ALA A 43 -10.90 28.98 13.47
C ALA A 43 -10.98 28.51 11.99
N PRO A 44 -12.08 28.80 11.28
CA PRO A 44 -13.27 29.51 11.75
C PRO A 44 -14.23 28.62 12.57
N GLU A 45 -14.92 29.22 13.54
CA GLU A 45 -16.03 28.54 14.21
C GLU A 45 -17.17 28.26 13.20
N VAL A 46 -17.53 26.99 13.04
CA VAL A 46 -18.62 26.55 12.16
C VAL A 46 -19.95 26.82 12.84
N ARG A 47 -20.81 27.57 12.15
CA ARG A 47 -22.16 27.95 12.62
C ARG A 47 -23.24 27.38 11.71
N ASP A 48 -24.42 27.18 12.26
CA ASP A 48 -25.57 26.74 11.47
C ASP A 48 -25.89 27.76 10.37
N GLY A 49 -26.21 27.28 9.17
CA GLY A 49 -26.45 28.13 8.00
C GLY A 49 -25.21 28.76 7.36
N MET A 50 -24.01 28.59 7.93
CA MET A 50 -22.75 29.12 7.37
C MET A 50 -22.50 28.58 5.96
N THR A 51 -22.06 29.47 5.06
CA THR A 51 -21.63 29.13 3.70
C THR A 51 -20.27 29.72 3.38
N ILE A 52 -19.47 28.99 2.60
CA ILE A 52 -18.14 29.39 2.15
C ILE A 52 -17.94 29.13 0.66
N SER A 53 -17.04 29.87 0.03
CA SER A 53 -16.58 29.58 -1.33
C SER A 53 -15.62 28.38 -1.35
N GLU A 54 -15.36 27.81 -2.53
CA GLU A 54 -14.35 26.75 -2.68
C GLU A 54 -12.96 27.24 -2.27
N THR A 55 -12.59 28.47 -2.63
CA THR A 55 -11.31 29.07 -2.23
C THR A 55 -11.19 29.20 -0.71
N GLN A 56 -12.26 29.60 -0.02
CA GLN A 56 -12.29 29.64 1.44
C GLN A 56 -12.17 28.24 2.04
N ALA A 57 -12.87 27.24 1.47
CA ALA A 57 -12.77 25.86 1.91
C ALA A 57 -11.34 25.30 1.77
N GLU A 58 -10.65 25.66 0.70
CA GLU A 58 -9.25 25.27 0.49
C GLU A 58 -8.30 25.95 1.49
N GLN A 59 -8.49 27.23 1.77
CA GLN A 59 -7.71 27.95 2.79
C GLN A 59 -7.90 27.32 4.18
N ILE A 60 -9.13 26.96 4.52
CA ILE A 60 -9.45 26.25 5.77
C ILE A 60 -8.74 24.89 5.80
N LEU A 61 -8.85 24.10 4.72
CA LEU A 61 -8.17 22.81 4.62
C LEU A 61 -6.65 22.95 4.81
N GLN A 62 -6.01 23.91 4.12
CA GLN A 62 -4.57 24.15 4.29
C GLN A 62 -4.21 24.53 5.73
N SER A 63 -5.06 25.27 6.43
CA SER A 63 -4.88 25.57 7.86
C SER A 63 -4.98 24.30 8.71
N ASP A 64 -6.02 23.49 8.49
CA ASP A 64 -6.24 22.24 9.21
C ASP A 64 -5.10 21.23 9.02
N LEU A 65 -4.48 21.22 7.83
CA LEU A 65 -3.38 20.33 7.50
C LEU A 65 -2.09 20.65 8.27
N ARG A 66 -1.89 21.90 8.73
CA ARG A 66 -0.63 22.33 9.38
C ARG A 66 -0.23 21.44 10.54
N LYS A 67 -1.17 21.05 11.40
CA LYS A 67 -0.88 20.17 12.56
C LYS A 67 -0.42 18.77 12.14
N PHE A 68 -0.90 18.28 11.00
CA PHE A 68 -0.51 16.97 10.44
C PHE A 68 0.84 17.06 9.73
N GLU A 69 1.06 18.11 8.94
CA GLU A 69 2.36 18.42 8.34
C GLU A 69 3.46 18.50 9.41
N ASP A 70 3.23 19.29 10.46
CA ASP A 70 4.17 19.47 11.56
C ASP A 70 4.41 18.15 12.32
N ARG A 71 3.38 17.31 12.44
CA ARG A 71 3.50 15.98 13.04
C ARG A 71 4.32 15.03 12.15
N VAL A 72 4.09 15.02 10.84
CA VAL A 72 4.88 14.22 9.90
C VAL A 72 6.34 14.68 9.91
N SER A 73 6.60 15.99 9.83
CA SER A 73 7.95 16.55 9.87
C SER A 73 8.71 16.20 11.16
N ARG A 74 8.01 16.12 12.30
CA ARG A 74 8.63 15.74 13.59
C ARG A 74 8.86 14.24 13.72
N LEU A 75 7.97 13.42 13.19
CA LEU A 75 7.98 11.98 13.42
C LEU A 75 8.83 11.20 12.43
N VAL A 76 8.92 11.68 11.18
CA VAL A 76 9.70 11.01 10.14
C VAL A 76 11.17 11.42 10.26
N LYS A 77 12.05 10.42 10.30
CA LYS A 77 13.49 10.59 10.54
C LYS A 77 14.35 10.35 9.30
N VAL A 78 13.71 10.02 8.18
CA VAL A 78 14.35 9.69 6.92
C VAL A 78 13.92 10.69 5.83
N PRO A 79 14.74 10.94 4.79
CA PRO A 79 14.37 11.83 3.70
C PRO A 79 13.08 11.38 3.01
N LEU A 80 12.26 12.32 2.54
CA LEU A 80 11.06 12.01 1.75
C LEU A 80 11.01 12.91 0.52
N SER A 81 10.50 12.39 -0.60
CA SER A 81 10.03 13.24 -1.71
C SER A 81 8.73 13.97 -1.33
N ASP A 82 8.35 14.99 -2.11
CA ASP A 82 7.15 15.80 -1.79
C ASP A 82 5.88 14.96 -1.81
N ASN A 83 5.78 14.02 -2.73
CA ASN A 83 4.64 13.10 -2.83
C ASN A 83 4.62 12.09 -1.67
N GLN A 84 5.78 11.62 -1.22
CA GLN A 84 5.87 10.75 -0.05
C GLN A 84 5.44 11.49 1.22
N PHE A 85 5.90 12.73 1.41
CA PHE A 85 5.45 13.57 2.52
C PHE A 85 3.94 13.81 2.47
N ALA A 86 3.41 14.21 1.31
CA ALA A 86 1.98 14.41 1.09
C ALA A 86 1.15 13.16 1.40
N THR A 87 1.65 11.98 1.03
CA THR A 87 0.99 10.70 1.32
C THR A 87 0.84 10.47 2.83
N LEU A 88 1.90 10.72 3.60
CA LEU A 88 1.85 10.56 5.06
C LEU A 88 0.94 11.59 5.71
N VAL A 89 0.91 12.82 5.20
CA VAL A 89 -0.03 13.86 5.64
C VAL A 89 -1.47 13.44 5.37
N SER A 90 -1.79 12.94 4.16
CA SER A 90 -3.14 12.43 3.82
C SER A 90 -3.54 11.25 4.72
N PHE A 91 -2.63 10.30 4.91
CA PHE A 91 -2.85 9.15 5.76
C PHE A 91 -3.16 9.55 7.20
N ASP A 92 -2.39 10.50 7.73
CA ASP A 92 -2.50 10.96 9.10
C ASP A 92 -3.70 11.90 9.32
N PHE A 93 -4.07 12.69 8.30
CA PHE A 93 -5.31 13.47 8.29
C PHE A 93 -6.52 12.55 8.41
N ASN A 94 -6.52 11.44 7.68
CA ASN A 94 -7.62 10.47 7.69
C ASN A 94 -7.71 9.66 8.99
N THR A 95 -6.56 9.26 9.56
CA THR A 95 -6.53 8.26 10.64
C THR A 95 -6.22 8.87 12.00
N GLY A 96 -5.54 10.03 12.05
CA GLY A 96 -4.96 10.60 13.25
C GLY A 96 -3.86 9.74 13.91
N ALA A 97 -3.43 8.67 13.25
CA ALA A 97 -2.75 7.55 13.91
C ALA A 97 -1.34 7.26 13.40
N LEU A 98 -0.74 8.15 12.60
CA LEU A 98 0.61 7.92 12.05
C LEU A 98 1.64 7.58 13.13
N HIS A 99 1.61 8.29 14.25
CA HIS A 99 2.51 8.14 15.40
C HIS A 99 2.51 6.74 16.03
N LYS A 100 1.44 5.96 15.88
CA LYS A 100 1.33 4.58 16.41
C LYS A 100 1.51 3.50 15.33
N SER A 101 1.63 3.90 14.07
CA SER A 101 1.62 2.97 12.95
C SER A 101 2.90 2.15 12.83
N THR A 102 2.75 0.87 12.44
CA THR A 102 3.89 0.05 12.00
C THR A 102 4.54 0.63 10.73
N LEU A 103 3.75 1.31 9.90
CA LEU A 103 4.21 2.09 8.75
C LEU A 103 5.34 3.04 9.15
N LEU A 104 5.10 3.94 10.11
CA LEU A 104 6.11 4.92 10.55
C LEU A 104 7.36 4.23 11.12
N LYS A 105 7.17 3.14 11.88
CA LYS A 105 8.30 2.38 12.45
C LYS A 105 9.19 1.79 11.37
N LYS A 106 8.61 1.21 10.31
CA LYS A 106 9.37 0.63 9.19
C LYS A 106 10.02 1.71 8.33
N LEU A 107 9.27 2.76 8.00
CA LEU A 107 9.79 3.89 7.23
C LEU A 107 11.01 4.53 7.92
N ASN A 108 10.95 4.76 9.23
CA ASN A 108 12.07 5.32 9.99
C ASN A 108 13.29 4.40 10.11
N LYS A 109 13.17 3.12 9.72
CA LYS A 109 14.29 2.20 9.54
C LYS A 109 14.85 2.20 8.11
N GLY A 110 14.33 3.07 7.23
CA GLY A 110 14.69 3.14 5.82
C GLY A 110 13.95 2.17 4.92
N ASP A 111 12.87 1.52 5.39
CA ASP A 111 12.07 0.59 4.58
C ASP A 111 10.91 1.33 3.87
N TYR A 112 11.25 2.09 2.83
CA TYR A 112 10.29 2.81 2.00
C TYR A 112 9.35 1.88 1.22
N ASN A 113 9.84 0.70 0.81
CA ASN A 113 9.09 -0.26 0.00
C ASN A 113 7.93 -0.87 0.78
N SER A 114 8.03 -0.95 2.12
CA SER A 114 6.93 -1.43 2.95
C SER A 114 5.73 -0.49 3.03
N VAL A 115 5.90 0.80 2.76
CA VAL A 115 4.88 1.82 3.02
C VAL A 115 3.55 1.52 2.31
N PRO A 116 3.50 1.24 0.99
CA PRO A 116 2.26 0.84 0.31
C PRO A 116 1.53 -0.34 0.96
N VAL A 117 2.26 -1.35 1.39
CA VAL A 117 1.69 -2.54 2.04
C VAL A 117 1.15 -2.20 3.42
N GLU A 118 1.87 -1.37 4.18
CA GLU A 118 1.42 -0.93 5.49
C GLU A 118 0.19 0.00 5.41
N LEU A 119 0.08 0.85 4.39
CA LEU A 119 -1.12 1.65 4.13
C LEU A 119 -2.36 0.77 3.97
N MET A 120 -2.25 -0.33 3.22
CA MET A 120 -3.36 -1.25 2.94
C MET A 120 -3.88 -2.01 4.17
N LYS A 121 -3.19 -1.95 5.31
CA LYS A 121 -3.70 -2.49 6.57
C LYS A 121 -4.74 -1.58 7.24
N TRP A 122 -4.83 -0.32 6.81
CA TRP A 122 -5.74 0.70 7.35
C TRP A 122 -6.98 0.88 6.47
N VAL A 123 -7.65 -0.23 6.17
CA VAL A 123 -8.83 -0.27 5.28
C VAL A 123 -10.11 -0.71 5.98
N ASN A 124 -10.06 -0.86 7.30
CA ASN A 124 -11.19 -1.33 8.11
C ASN A 124 -11.77 -0.18 8.94
N ALA A 125 -13.10 -0.16 9.07
CA ALA A 125 -13.83 0.67 10.03
C ALA A 125 -14.92 -0.18 10.69
N GLY A 126 -15.10 -0.06 12.01
CA GLY A 126 -16.04 -0.91 12.75
C GLY A 126 -15.77 -2.40 12.60
N GLY A 127 -14.49 -2.80 12.49
CA GLY A 127 -14.07 -4.20 12.29
C GLY A 127 -14.31 -4.77 10.89
N LYS A 128 -14.88 -3.99 9.96
CA LYS A 128 -15.18 -4.44 8.59
C LYS A 128 -14.36 -3.68 7.57
N ARG A 129 -13.98 -4.37 6.49
CA ARG A 129 -13.29 -3.77 5.35
C ARG A 129 -14.21 -2.80 4.60
N VAL A 130 -13.76 -1.57 4.41
CA VAL A 130 -14.53 -0.50 3.77
C VAL A 130 -13.95 -0.18 2.39
N LYS A 131 -14.76 -0.32 1.34
CA LYS A 131 -14.32 -0.07 -0.05
C LYS A 131 -13.73 1.33 -0.26
N GLY A 132 -14.32 2.35 0.37
CA GLY A 132 -13.81 3.72 0.32
C GLY A 132 -12.39 3.85 0.87
N LEU A 133 -12.10 3.20 2.00
CA LEU A 133 -10.75 3.20 2.59
C LEU A 133 -9.76 2.40 1.74
N VAL A 134 -10.18 1.28 1.17
CA VAL A 134 -9.35 0.52 0.21
C VAL A 134 -8.93 1.41 -0.97
N ASN A 135 -9.89 2.12 -1.57
CA ASN A 135 -9.60 3.02 -2.69
C ASN A 135 -8.68 4.17 -2.28
N ARG A 136 -8.87 4.74 -1.08
CA ARG A 136 -8.01 5.78 -0.54
C ARG A 136 -6.58 5.31 -0.34
N ARG A 137 -6.38 4.19 0.36
CA ARG A 137 -5.05 3.63 0.62
C ARG A 137 -4.33 3.21 -0.67
N ALA A 138 -5.06 2.69 -1.66
CA ALA A 138 -4.51 2.38 -2.97
C ALA A 138 -4.08 3.64 -3.73
N ALA A 139 -4.87 4.71 -3.70
CA ALA A 139 -4.50 5.97 -4.32
C ALA A 139 -3.30 6.64 -3.62
N GLU A 140 -3.23 6.55 -2.29
CA GLU A 140 -2.10 7.03 -1.49
C GLU A 140 -0.81 6.27 -1.83
N ALA A 141 -0.89 4.95 -1.98
CA ALA A 141 0.23 4.14 -2.48
C ALA A 141 0.66 4.57 -3.90
N GLY A 142 -0.29 4.92 -4.77
CA GLY A 142 0.01 5.47 -6.09
C GLY A 142 0.71 6.84 -6.02
N LEU A 143 0.27 7.72 -5.12
CA LEU A 143 0.91 9.01 -4.88
C LEU A 143 2.35 8.80 -4.35
N TRP A 144 2.54 7.90 -3.39
CA TRP A 144 3.84 7.54 -2.83
C TRP A 144 4.86 7.13 -3.89
N ALA A 145 4.41 6.38 -4.90
CA ALA A 145 5.26 5.87 -5.98
C ALA A 145 5.56 6.92 -7.06
N LYS A 146 4.86 8.07 -7.06
CA LYS A 146 4.98 9.08 -8.11
C LYS A 146 6.20 9.99 -7.87
N GLY A 147 7.05 10.12 -8.88
CA GLY A 147 7.79 11.36 -9.14
C GLY A 147 9.08 11.65 -8.39
N GLU A 148 9.58 10.78 -7.51
CA GLU A 148 10.96 10.83 -6.98
C GLU A 148 11.16 9.65 -6.03
N PHE A 149 12.05 8.71 -6.37
CA PHE A 149 12.31 7.52 -5.56
C PHE A 149 13.43 7.80 -4.56
N VAL A 150 13.09 7.91 -3.28
CA VAL A 150 14.06 7.78 -2.20
C VAL A 150 14.23 6.29 -1.93
N SER A 151 15.40 5.73 -2.23
CA SER A 151 15.59 4.28 -2.16
C SER A 151 15.62 3.77 -0.72
N SER A 152 15.12 2.55 -0.54
CA SER A 152 15.34 1.80 0.68
C SER A 152 16.79 1.44 0.84
N ASN A 153 17.24 1.38 2.09
CA ASN A 153 18.46 0.66 2.43
C ASN A 153 18.24 -0.80 2.02
N PHE A 154 18.94 -1.25 0.99
CA PHE A 154 18.92 -2.64 0.58
C PHE A 154 19.71 -3.45 1.60
N VAL A 155 19.16 -4.58 2.02
CA VAL A 155 19.93 -5.62 2.70
C VAL A 155 20.48 -6.50 1.59
N ASP A 156 21.80 -6.64 1.51
CA ASP A 156 22.42 -7.57 0.57
C ASP A 156 21.84 -8.97 0.80
N ALA A 157 21.45 -9.65 -0.30
CA ALA A 157 21.04 -11.03 -0.21
C ALA A 157 22.22 -11.84 0.33
N GLU A 158 22.08 -12.38 1.54
CA GLU A 158 23.09 -13.23 2.15
C GLU A 158 23.37 -14.40 1.19
N LYS A 159 24.62 -14.52 0.73
CA LYS A 159 25.04 -15.58 -0.19
C LYS A 159 24.56 -16.91 0.39
N ARG A 160 23.74 -17.66 -0.36
CA ARG A 160 23.33 -19.01 0.03
C ARG A 160 24.58 -19.78 0.46
N VAL A 161 24.62 -20.17 1.73
CA VAL A 161 25.64 -21.09 2.24
C VAL A 161 25.48 -22.37 1.43
N PRO A 162 26.55 -22.89 0.80
CA PRO A 162 26.47 -24.14 0.06
C PRO A 162 25.97 -25.24 1.00
N ASN A 163 24.91 -25.95 0.62
CA ASN A 163 24.42 -27.11 1.34
C ASN A 163 25.54 -28.16 1.42
N LYS A 164 26.30 -28.16 2.51
CA LYS A 164 27.05 -29.32 2.97
C LYS A 164 26.24 -30.00 4.06
N GLU A 165 26.01 -31.29 3.85
CA GLU A 165 25.62 -32.29 4.83
C GLU A 165 24.15 -32.24 5.31
N VAL A 166 23.27 -32.78 4.47
CA VAL A 166 22.10 -33.54 4.96
C VAL A 166 22.37 -35.01 4.65
N ALA A 167 23.40 -35.56 5.31
CA ALA A 167 23.65 -36.98 5.31
C ALA A 167 23.11 -37.57 6.62
N ALA A 168 22.32 -38.62 6.47
CA ALA A 168 22.04 -39.67 7.46
C ALA A 168 21.22 -39.31 8.71
N ILE A 169 19.89 -39.48 8.61
CA ILE A 169 19.15 -40.26 9.62
C ILE A 169 18.32 -41.29 8.84
N GLY A 170 18.85 -42.51 8.81
CA GLY A 170 18.19 -43.68 8.24
C GLY A 170 17.23 -44.34 9.23
N GLY A 171 16.37 -45.18 8.66
CA GLY A 171 15.46 -46.10 9.34
C GLY A 171 14.08 -46.03 8.68
N GLY A 172 13.54 -47.05 8.03
CA GLY A 172 13.97 -48.43 7.78
C GLY A 172 12.73 -49.20 7.30
N GLY A 173 12.92 -50.12 6.34
CA GLY A 173 11.92 -51.08 5.86
C GLY A 173 11.10 -50.60 4.64
N ALA A 174 10.87 -51.37 3.58
CA ALA A 174 11.20 -52.76 3.29
C ALA A 174 11.16 -53.00 1.77
N ALA A 175 11.88 -54.05 1.35
CA ALA A 175 11.67 -54.89 0.16
C ALA A 175 11.80 -54.28 -1.26
N ALA A 176 12.90 -54.60 -1.95
CA ALA A 176 12.90 -55.56 -3.06
C ALA A 176 14.32 -55.76 -3.63
N THR A 177 14.67 -57.02 -3.84
CA THR A 177 15.93 -57.57 -4.35
C THR A 177 16.06 -57.44 -5.87
N ALA A 178 17.24 -57.08 -6.40
CA ALA A 178 17.89 -57.74 -7.54
C ALA A 178 19.25 -57.09 -7.87
N THR A 179 20.29 -57.92 -7.91
CA THR A 179 21.68 -57.65 -8.33
C THR A 179 21.85 -57.61 -9.85
N THR A 180 22.65 -56.69 -10.40
CA THR A 180 23.73 -56.94 -11.40
C THR A 180 24.57 -55.68 -11.69
N ALA A 181 25.81 -55.90 -12.12
CA ALA A 181 26.96 -54.99 -12.21
C ALA A 181 26.88 -53.83 -13.25
N ALA A 182 27.65 -52.77 -12.99
CA ALA A 182 27.99 -51.64 -13.90
C ALA A 182 29.04 -52.07 -14.98
N PRO A 183 29.47 -51.23 -15.97
CA PRO A 183 29.26 -49.78 -16.18
C PRO A 183 28.97 -49.33 -17.64
N VAL A 184 28.71 -48.03 -17.88
CA VAL A 184 29.15 -47.16 -19.02
C VAL A 184 28.38 -45.82 -18.99
N ILE A 185 29.13 -44.72 -19.04
CA ILE A 185 28.75 -43.28 -19.19
C ILE A 185 28.96 -42.93 -20.70
N PRO A 186 28.47 -41.84 -21.38
CA PRO A 186 27.63 -40.67 -21.01
C PRO A 186 26.54 -40.28 -22.07
N ASP A 187 25.84 -39.15 -21.86
CA ASP A 187 25.37 -38.21 -22.91
C ASP A 187 24.04 -38.36 -23.69
N VAL A 188 22.97 -39.05 -23.24
CA VAL A 188 21.68 -39.00 -24.01
C VAL A 188 20.39 -38.89 -23.21
N LEU A 189 20.37 -38.40 -21.97
CA LEU A 189 19.11 -37.89 -21.41
C LEU A 189 19.19 -36.44 -20.92
N ASP A 190 20.09 -35.68 -21.56
CA ASP A 190 20.09 -34.23 -21.59
C ASP A 190 19.62 -33.76 -22.98
N ALA A 191 18.39 -34.13 -23.34
CA ALA A 191 17.65 -33.51 -24.43
C ALA A 191 16.16 -33.76 -24.19
N VAL A 192 15.42 -32.68 -23.99
CA VAL A 192 13.96 -32.63 -23.82
C VAL A 192 13.44 -32.86 -22.39
N SER A 193 13.79 -31.95 -21.49
CA SER A 193 12.77 -31.11 -20.80
C SER A 193 13.45 -29.98 -20.02
N GLY A 194 14.29 -29.21 -20.72
CA GLY A 194 14.54 -27.84 -20.31
C GLY A 194 13.21 -27.09 -20.29
N GLN A 195 13.06 -26.23 -19.27
CA GLN A 195 11.91 -25.36 -18.99
C GLN A 195 10.79 -25.95 -18.12
N GLN A 196 11.00 -25.97 -16.80
CA GLN A 196 9.97 -25.41 -15.94
C GLN A 196 10.64 -24.53 -14.87
N TYR A 197 10.64 -23.24 -15.15
CA TYR A 197 11.06 -22.16 -14.28
C TYR A 197 10.48 -22.34 -12.87
N GLU A 198 11.35 -22.47 -11.87
CA GLU A 198 10.97 -22.18 -10.48
C GLU A 198 10.65 -20.68 -10.37
N LEU A 199 9.38 -20.38 -10.62
CA LEU A 199 8.76 -19.09 -10.38
C LEU A 199 8.89 -18.75 -8.89
N SER A 200 9.73 -17.76 -8.62
CA SER A 200 9.77 -17.02 -7.36
C SER A 200 8.34 -16.74 -6.89
N SER A 201 8.05 -17.07 -5.65
CA SER A 201 6.70 -17.19 -5.06
C SER A 201 5.85 -15.91 -5.07
N GLY A 202 6.31 -14.82 -5.69
CA GLY A 202 5.54 -13.61 -5.99
C GLY A 202 4.98 -13.51 -7.42
N ASP A 203 5.54 -14.25 -8.39
CA ASP A 203 5.14 -14.15 -9.80
C ASP A 203 4.00 -15.12 -10.16
N TRP A 204 3.89 -16.29 -9.51
CA TRP A 204 2.71 -17.16 -9.65
C TRP A 204 1.42 -16.44 -9.27
N ILE A 205 1.45 -15.63 -8.21
CA ILE A 205 0.28 -14.88 -7.76
C ILE A 205 -0.14 -13.87 -8.85
N ARG A 206 0.81 -13.20 -9.50
CA ARG A 206 0.54 -12.25 -10.59
C ARG A 206 0.01 -12.94 -11.85
N ILE A 207 0.59 -14.09 -12.23
CA ILE A 207 0.15 -14.88 -13.38
C ILE A 207 -1.25 -15.47 -13.14
N THR A 208 -1.51 -15.98 -11.93
CA THR A 208 -2.83 -16.54 -11.58
C THR A 208 -3.90 -15.45 -11.57
N ILE A 209 -3.59 -14.27 -11.03
CA ILE A 209 -4.50 -13.11 -11.07
C ILE A 209 -4.74 -12.66 -12.51
N ALA A 210 -3.70 -12.59 -13.34
CA ALA A 210 -3.82 -12.21 -14.75
C ALA A 210 -4.68 -13.23 -15.54
N ALA A 211 -4.50 -14.53 -15.31
CA ALA A 211 -5.29 -15.58 -15.94
C ALA A 211 -6.78 -15.55 -15.53
N VAL A 212 -7.06 -15.27 -14.25
CA VAL A 212 -8.45 -15.10 -13.75
C VAL A 212 -9.11 -13.87 -14.38
N ILE A 213 -8.39 -12.75 -14.49
CA ILE A 213 -8.90 -11.54 -15.15
C ILE A 213 -9.19 -11.81 -16.62
N LEU A 214 -8.27 -12.46 -17.34
CA LEU A 214 -8.44 -12.77 -18.76
C LEU A 214 -9.62 -13.73 -18.99
N GLY A 215 -9.76 -14.76 -18.14
CA GLY A 215 -10.89 -15.69 -18.18
C GLY A 215 -12.24 -15.01 -17.93
N LEU A 216 -12.31 -14.10 -16.96
CA LEU A 216 -13.53 -13.33 -16.68
C LEU A 216 -13.87 -12.37 -17.83
N THR A 217 -12.87 -11.77 -18.49
CA THR A 217 -13.11 -10.92 -19.67
C THR A 217 -13.61 -11.71 -20.87
N ILE A 218 -13.03 -12.88 -21.15
CA ILE A 218 -13.47 -13.74 -22.25
C ILE A 218 -14.87 -14.30 -21.98
N TRP A 219 -15.15 -14.71 -20.73
CA TRP A 219 -16.48 -15.17 -20.34
C TRP A 219 -17.55 -14.07 -20.43
N GLY A 220 -17.23 -12.84 -20.03
CA GLY A 220 -18.11 -11.68 -20.19
C GLY A 220 -18.43 -11.35 -21.65
N ILE A 221 -17.44 -11.48 -22.55
CA ILE A 221 -17.65 -11.34 -24.00
C ILE A 221 -18.52 -12.49 -24.55
N TYR A 222 -18.26 -13.74 -24.14
CA TYR A 222 -19.05 -14.90 -24.55
C TYR A 222 -20.53 -14.79 -24.12
N GLN A 223 -20.80 -14.36 -22.89
CA GLN A 223 -22.16 -14.08 -22.40
C GLN A 223 -22.89 -13.02 -23.23
N LYS A 224 -22.16 -12.04 -23.77
CA LYS A 224 -22.72 -10.94 -24.57
C LYS A 224 -22.97 -11.31 -26.04
N VAL A 225 -22.32 -12.36 -26.54
CA VAL A 225 -22.52 -12.87 -27.92
C VAL A 225 -23.59 -13.97 -27.97
N LYS A 226 -23.90 -14.61 -26.83
CA LYS A 226 -24.91 -15.66 -26.73
C LYS A 226 -26.33 -15.14 -26.40
N ASN A 227 -26.48 -13.85 -26.12
CA ASN A 227 -27.76 -13.15 -25.91
C ASN A 227 -28.06 -12.20 -27.06
#